data_AF-A0A928LGD4-F1
#
_entry.id   AF-A0A928LGD4-F1
#
_cell.length_a   1.000
_cell.length_b   1.000
_cell.length_c   1.000
_cell.angle_alpha   90.00
_cell.angle_beta   90.00
_cell.angle_gamma   90.00
#
_symmetry.space_group_name_H-M   'P 1'
#
loop_
_entity.id
_entity.type
_entity.pdbx_description
1 polymer ?
#
loop_
_entity_poly.entity_id
_entity_poly.type
_entity_poly.pdbx_seq_one_letter_code
_entity_poly.pdbx_strand_id
1 'polypeptide(L)' 'MKVVSVPAGKQAFIKEISTGLKSLQAEVGGYIQALYPYEDEVALICNDEGKLMNLPLNRAL' A
#
# COMPACT_ATOMS: atom_id res chain seq x y z
N MET A 1 -2.48 0.53 14.14
CA MET A 1 -2.03 1.66 13.30
C MET A 1 -3.10 1.86 12.25
N LYS A 2 -3.64 3.06 12.23
CA LYS A 2 -4.67 3.45 11.28
C LYS A 2 -4.05 3.72 9.92
N VAL A 3 -4.57 3.07 8.88
CA VAL A 3 -4.11 3.24 7.49
C VAL A 3 -5.30 3.43 6.56
N VAL A 4 -5.04 4.00 5.37
CA VAL A 4 -5.99 4.03 4.27
C VAL A 4 -5.62 2.91 3.30
N SER A 5 -6.45 1.87 3.24
CA SER A 5 -6.26 0.77 2.28
C SER A 5 -6.94 1.14 0.96
N VAL A 6 -6.22 0.91 -0.14
CA VAL A 6 -6.62 1.34 -1.48
C VAL A 6 -6.63 0.11 -2.40
N PRO A 7 -7.60 -0.81 -2.32
CA PRO A 7 -7.57 -2.01 -3.17
C PRO A 7 -7.85 -1.66 -4.64
N ALA A 8 -7.29 -2.47 -5.55
CA ALA A 8 -7.55 -2.34 -6.99
C ALA A 8 -9.05 -2.49 -7.30
N GLY A 9 -9.57 -1.55 -8.09
CA GLY A 9 -10.98 -1.52 -8.50
C GLY A 9 -11.99 -1.28 -7.37
N LYS A 10 -11.55 -0.96 -6.15
CA LYS A 10 -12.42 -0.72 -4.99
C LYS A 10 -12.22 0.67 -4.39
N GLN A 11 -13.26 1.17 -3.74
CA GLN A 11 -13.19 2.40 -2.96
C GLN A 11 -12.18 2.25 -1.81
N ALA A 12 -11.43 3.31 -1.55
CA ALA A 12 -10.51 3.35 -0.43
C ALA A 12 -11.28 3.35 0.90
N PHE A 13 -10.71 2.72 1.92
CA PHE A 13 -11.30 2.67 3.26
C PHE A 13 -10.24 2.67 4.34
N ILE A 14 -10.65 3.10 5.53
CA ILE A 14 -9.78 3.14 6.70
C ILE A 14 -9.82 1.77 7.39
N LYS A 15 -8.66 1.29 7.83
CA LYS A 15 -8.55 0.10 8.69
C LYS A 15 -7.42 0.22 9.69
N GLU A 16 -7.50 -0.59 10.74
CA GLU A 16 -6.41 -0.80 11.68
C GLU A 16 -5.58 -2.01 11.26
N ILE A 17 -4.26 -1.86 11.31
CA ILE A 17 -3.30 -2.95 11.18
C ILE A 17 -2.34 -2.97 12.38
N SER A 18 -1.73 -4.12 12.65
CA SER A 18 -0.61 -4.18 13.59
C SER A 18 0.58 -3.34 13.09
N THR A 19 1.44 -2.90 14.01
CA THR A 19 2.61 -2.11 13.67
C THR A 19 3.75 -2.99 13.14
N GLY A 20 4.59 -2.43 12.27
CA GLY A 20 5.84 -3.05 11.83
C GLY A 20 5.78 -3.67 10.43
N LEU A 21 6.96 -4.06 9.94
CA LEU A 21 7.17 -4.46 8.54
C LEU A 21 6.27 -5.62 8.10
N LYS A 22 6.13 -6.67 8.92
CA LYS A 22 5.32 -7.84 8.56
C LYS A 22 3.86 -7.49 8.28
N SER A 23 3.30 -6.54 9.02
CA SER A 23 1.92 -6.09 8.82
C SER A 23 1.77 -5.27 7.54
N LEU A 24 2.76 -4.45 7.20
CA LEU A 24 2.81 -3.74 5.92
C LEU A 24 2.92 -4.71 4.74
N GLN A 25 3.82 -5.70 4.83
CA GLN A 25 4.00 -6.73 3.81
C GLN A 25 2.73 -7.57 3.60
N ALA A 26 2.03 -7.90 4.68
CA ALA A 26 0.75 -8.59 4.61
C ALA A 26 -0.34 -7.73 3.93
N GLU A 27 -0.32 -6.41 4.13
CA GLU A 27 -1.29 -5.50 3.49
C GLU A 27 -1.11 -5.41 1.98
N VAL A 28 0.14 -5.32 1.51
CA VAL A 28 0.45 -5.15 0.08
C VAL A 28 0.73 -6.47 -0.63
N GLY A 29 0.80 -7.59 0.11
CA GLY A 29 0.97 -8.93 -0.43
C GLY A 29 2.37 -9.22 -0.98
N GLY A 30 3.44 -8.73 -0.33
CA GLY A 30 4.81 -8.96 -0.79
C GLY A 30 5.84 -8.06 -0.13
N TYR A 31 7.00 -7.91 -0.78
CA TYR A 31 7.96 -6.87 -0.43
C TYR A 31 7.36 -5.48 -0.64
N ILE A 32 7.80 -4.54 0.19
CA ILE A 32 7.26 -3.19 0.19
C ILE A 32 8.20 -2.22 -0.50
N GLN A 33 7.60 -1.31 -1.25
CA GLN A 33 8.23 -0.04 -1.63
C GLN A 33 7.51 1.07 -0.88
N ALA A 34 8.28 1.97 -0.25
CA ALA A 34 7.75 3.19 0.35
C ALA A 34 8.01 4.38 -0.56
N LEU A 35 6.98 5.16 -0.86
CA LEU A 35 7.08 6.43 -1.59
C LEU A 35 6.61 7.57 -0.69
N TYR A 36 7.28 8.71 -0.79
CA TYR A 36 6.94 9.94 -0.06
C TYR A 36 6.65 11.04 -1.08
N PRO A 37 5.50 10.96 -1.78
CA PRO A 37 5.20 11.89 -2.87
C PRO A 37 4.70 13.26 -2.40
N TYR A 38 4.48 13.43 -1.10
CA TYR A 38 3.96 14.64 -0.48
C TYR A 38 4.94 15.14 0.59
N GLU A 39 4.89 16.43 0.89
CA GLU A 39 5.65 17.05 2.00
C GLU A 39 5.07 16.69 3.38
N ASP A 40 3.81 16.24 3.42
CA ASP A 40 3.17 15.75 4.64
C ASP A 40 3.88 14.48 5.15
N GLU A 41 3.80 14.23 6.46
CA GLU A 41 4.38 13.04 7.11
C GLU A 41 3.58 11.75 6.80
N VAL A 42 3.45 11.44 5.50
CA VAL A 42 2.71 10.29 4.98
C VAL A 42 3.55 9.53 3.96
N ALA A 43 3.42 8.21 3.99
CA ALA A 43 4.08 7.31 3.04
C ALA A 43 3.04 6.48 2.30
N LEU A 44 3.21 6.32 1.00
CA LEU A 44 2.53 5.28 0.24
C LEU A 44 3.33 3.99 0.34
N ILE A 45 2.68 2.93 0.81
CA ILE A 45 3.26 1.60 0.87
C ILE A 45 2.65 0.77 -0.25
N CYS A 46 3.49 0.28 -1.16
CA CYS A 46 3.09 -0.48 -2.33
C CYS A 46 3.79 -1.83 -2.37
N ASN A 47 3.25 -2.77 -3.14
CA ASN A 47 3.95 -3.99 -3.50
C ASN A 47 5.08 -3.64 -4.47
N ASP A 48 6.34 -3.89 -4.06
CA ASP A 48 7.54 -3.53 -4.84
C ASP A 48 7.60 -4.25 -6.19
N GLU A 49 7.15 -5.50 -6.23
CA GLU A 49 7.17 -6.35 -7.42
C GLU A 49 5.85 -6.33 -8.19
N GLY A 50 4.85 -5.54 -7.75
CA GLY A 50 3.48 -5.62 -8.26
C GLY A 50 3.37 -5.43 -9.77
N LYS A 51 4.20 -4.55 -10.35
CA LYS A 51 4.27 -4.38 -11.81
C LYS A 51 4.89 -5.59 -12.51
N LEU A 52 5.98 -6.15 -11.96
CA LEU A 52 6.64 -7.34 -12.52
C LEU A 52 5.72 -8.56 -12.48
N MET A 53 4.89 -8.64 -11.45
CA MET A 53 3.89 -9.69 -11.24
C MET A 53 2.58 -9.46 -12.02
N ASN A 54 2.45 -8.38 -12.80
CA ASN A 54 1.21 -7.97 -13.46
C ASN A 54 -0.01 -7.87 -12.51
N LEU A 55 0.20 -7.41 -11.28
CA LEU A 55 -0.89 -7.13 -10.36
C LEU A 55 -1.77 -5.96 -10.88
N PRO A 56 -3.09 -5.99 -10.61
CA PRO A 56 -3.97 -4.92 -11.02
C PRO A 56 -3.61 -3.60 -10.31
N LEU A 57 -3.67 -2.49 -11.05
CA LEU A 57 -3.35 -1.17 -10.49
C LEU A 57 -4.40 -0.71 -9.48
N ASN A 58 -3.93 -0.17 -8.35
CA ASN A 58 -4.79 0.36 -7.30
C ASN A 58 -5.55 1.60 -7.80
N ARG A 59 -4.88 2.49 -8.54
CA ARG A 59 -5.45 3.68 -9.17
C ARG A 59 -4.83 3.88 -10.56
N ALA A 60 -5.54 4.60 -11.43
CA ALA A 60 -4.96 5.07 -12.69
C ALA A 60 -3.70 5.90 -12.39
N LEU A 61 -2.69 5.79 -13.26
CA LEU A 61 -1.52 6.66 -13.24
C LEU A 61 -1.89 8.06 -13.77
#